data_AF-A0A232M3Z6-F1
#
_entry.id   AF-A0A232M3Z6-F1
#
_cell.length_a   1.000
_cell.length_b   1.000
_cell.length_c   1.000
_cell.angle_alpha   90.00
_cell.angle_beta   90.00
_cell.angle_gamma   90.00
#
_symmetry.space_group_name_H-M   'P 1'
#
loop_
_entity.id
_entity.type
_entity.pdbx_description
1 polymer ?
#
loop_
_entity_poly.entity_id
_entity_poly.type
_entity_poly.pdbx_seq_one_letter_code
_entity_poly.pdbx_strand_id
1 'polypeptide(L)'
;MDWIRYLILLGVTLAVFLFFCFHTAKTSHIERPERAKEGLRRLKQAGTRTINFAGGEPFLYPKFLDEMIDFCKDTLQMESISIVTNGSLVKESFLQKHGRNIDILSVSCDSFDEATNIQIGRGSGDQVRQLYKIATWCRRYGIKFKINTVVCRLNYQEDMNQQIETLQPFRWKCYQVLIVPEENDSAKTLRDARELTITADQFESFRQRHIGQKSMVAESNQVMAQSYLILDEFMRFLDKDGAGKSESILRVGVQTALESIYWDEKTFHERGGIYDWTREKSNCSDVPPELDW
;
A
#
# COMPACT_ATOMS: atom_id res chain seq x y z
N MET A 1 0.91 -22.70 -16.39
CA MET A 1 1.75 -21.58 -16.85
C MET A 1 0.91 -20.30 -16.92
N ASP A 2 0.16 -19.98 -15.85
CA ASP A 2 -0.83 -18.88 -15.85
C ASP A 2 -0.91 -18.11 -14.52
N TRP A 3 0.01 -18.37 -13.59
CA TRP A 3 -0.17 -18.10 -12.16
C TRP A 3 0.54 -16.84 -11.64
N ILE A 4 1.43 -16.21 -12.43
CA ILE A 4 2.10 -14.95 -12.07
C ILE A 4 1.23 -13.77 -12.52
N ARG A 5 -0.06 -13.76 -12.16
CA ARG A 5 -1.03 -12.79 -12.68
C ARG A 5 -1.36 -11.66 -11.71
N TYR A 6 -0.91 -11.71 -10.46
CA TYR A 6 -1.44 -10.82 -9.44
C TYR A 6 -0.40 -10.24 -8.49
N LEU A 7 -0.50 -8.92 -8.36
CA LEU A 7 0.03 -8.04 -7.32
C LEU A 7 1.48 -8.30 -6.89
N ILE A 8 2.41 -7.60 -7.53
CA ILE A 8 3.75 -7.44 -6.96
C ILE A 8 3.74 -6.16 -6.15
N LEU A 9 3.76 -6.34 -4.83
CA LEU A 9 4.18 -5.30 -3.91
C LEU A 9 5.68 -5.09 -4.15
N LEU A 10 6.02 -4.01 -4.85
CA LEU A 10 7.39 -3.54 -4.89
C LEU A 10 7.58 -2.68 -3.64
N GLY A 11 8.09 -3.29 -2.58
CA GLY A 11 8.56 -2.57 -1.42
C GLY A 11 9.89 -1.92 -1.78
N VAL A 12 9.90 -0.61 -2.03
CA VAL A 12 11.13 0.17 -1.80
C VAL A 12 11.15 0.41 -0.30
N THR A 13 11.75 -0.53 0.42
CA THR A 13 11.73 -0.59 1.87
C THR A 13 12.47 0.60 2.48
N LEU A 14 11.76 1.58 3.06
CA LEU A 14 12.39 2.54 3.96
C LEU A 14 11.41 3.13 4.98
N ALA A 15 11.19 2.37 6.07
CA ALA A 15 10.45 2.70 7.29
C ALA A 15 9.02 3.30 7.17
N VAL A 16 7.98 2.54 7.58
CA VAL A 16 6.81 3.19 8.17
C VAL A 16 7.06 3.21 9.68
N PHE A 17 7.13 4.40 10.26
CA PHE A 17 7.21 4.57 11.71
C PHE A 17 5.85 4.22 12.31
N LEU A 18 5.63 2.93 12.56
CA LEU A 18 4.43 2.40 13.23
C LEU A 18 4.89 1.32 14.22
N PHE A 19 4.27 1.28 15.41
CA PHE A 19 4.52 0.24 16.41
C PHE A 19 4.11 -1.16 15.93
N PHE A 20 3.23 -1.26 14.92
CA PHE A 20 2.82 -2.52 14.29
C PHE A 20 3.31 -2.65 12.84
N CYS A 21 4.35 -1.90 12.45
CA CYS A 21 4.95 -2.10 11.13
C CYS A 21 5.44 -3.55 11.00
N PHE A 22 4.87 -4.30 10.05
CA PHE A 22 5.26 -5.68 9.76
C PHE A 22 6.38 -5.78 8.71
N HIS A 23 6.96 -4.64 8.31
CA HIS A 23 8.11 -4.55 7.40
C HIS A 23 9.04 -3.43 7.85
N THR A 24 9.82 -3.73 8.89
CA THR A 24 10.69 -2.74 9.53
C THR A 24 11.91 -2.39 8.66
N ALA A 25 12.48 -1.18 8.83
CA ALA A 25 13.66 -0.75 8.07
C ALA A 25 14.93 -1.46 8.53
N LYS A 26 15.06 -2.74 8.17
CA LYS A 26 16.24 -3.55 8.46
C LYS A 26 17.44 -3.13 7.59
N THR A 27 17.21 -2.47 6.45
CA THR A 27 18.25 -1.91 5.56
C THR A 27 17.83 -0.55 4.97
N SER A 28 18.79 0.22 4.47
CA SER A 28 18.58 1.46 3.69
C SER A 28 18.85 1.27 2.20
N HIS A 29 18.97 0.03 1.75
CA HIS A 29 19.33 -0.29 0.37
C HIS A 29 18.17 0.05 -0.58
N ILE A 30 18.51 0.63 -1.72
CA ILE A 30 17.61 0.83 -2.85
C ILE A 30 18.35 0.37 -4.09
N GLU A 31 17.67 -0.44 -4.90
CA GLU A 31 18.27 -0.88 -6.15
C GLU A 31 18.51 0.28 -7.13
N ARG A 32 19.53 0.15 -7.97
CA ARG A 32 19.79 1.17 -9.00
C ARG A 32 18.62 1.23 -9.99
N PRO A 33 18.23 2.41 -10.51
CA PRO A 33 17.09 2.54 -11.42
C PRO A 33 17.13 1.57 -12.60
N GLU A 34 18.29 1.31 -13.19
CA GLU A 34 18.45 0.40 -14.32
C GLU A 34 18.16 -1.04 -13.94
N ARG A 35 18.61 -1.46 -12.75
CA ARG A 35 18.38 -2.81 -12.20
C ARG A 35 16.93 -2.98 -11.76
N ALA A 36 16.34 -1.96 -11.15
CA ALA A 36 14.93 -1.98 -10.79
C ALA A 36 14.04 -2.08 -12.03
N LYS A 37 14.29 -1.28 -13.07
CA LYS A 37 13.63 -1.39 -14.38
C LYS A 37 13.78 -2.78 -15.00
N GLU A 38 14.95 -3.39 -14.88
CA GLU A 38 15.16 -4.77 -15.34
C GLU A 38 14.32 -5.78 -14.55
N GLY A 39 14.26 -5.66 -13.22
CA GLY A 39 13.37 -6.46 -12.38
C GLY A 39 11.92 -6.31 -12.83
N LEU A 40 11.45 -5.08 -12.99
CA LEU A 40 10.09 -4.75 -13.45
C LEU A 40 9.76 -5.35 -14.84
N ARG A 41 10.72 -5.35 -15.78
CA ARG A 41 10.57 -6.02 -17.08
C ARG A 41 10.36 -7.52 -16.91
N ARG A 42 11.20 -8.17 -16.10
CA ARG A 42 11.10 -9.62 -15.84
C ARG A 42 9.76 -9.97 -15.22
N LEU A 43 9.28 -9.15 -14.29
CA LEU A 43 7.98 -9.32 -13.67
C LEU A 43 6.82 -9.17 -14.67
N LYS A 44 6.88 -8.15 -15.54
CA LYS A 44 5.91 -7.96 -16.62
C LYS A 44 5.90 -9.14 -17.59
N GLN A 45 7.08 -9.61 -18.02
CA GLN A 45 7.23 -10.78 -18.89
C GLN A 45 6.69 -12.06 -18.25
N ALA A 46 6.84 -12.19 -16.93
CA ALA A 46 6.33 -13.31 -16.18
C ALA A 46 4.79 -13.30 -16.05
N GLY A 47 4.13 -12.15 -16.27
CA GLY A 47 2.66 -12.04 -16.28
C GLY A 47 2.10 -10.92 -15.40
N THR A 48 2.95 -10.13 -14.74
CA THR A 48 2.51 -9.08 -13.82
C THR A 48 1.73 -7.99 -14.55
N ARG A 49 0.49 -7.75 -14.10
CA ARG A 49 -0.40 -6.72 -14.66
C ARG A 49 -0.46 -5.45 -13.83
N THR A 50 -0.33 -5.58 -12.52
CA THR A 50 -0.46 -4.49 -11.56
C THR A 50 0.73 -4.45 -10.63
N ILE A 51 1.17 -3.25 -10.28
CA ILE A 51 2.24 -3.04 -9.31
C ILE A 51 1.80 -2.09 -8.20
N ASN A 52 2.24 -2.39 -6.98
CA ASN A 52 2.01 -1.53 -5.83
C ASN A 52 3.35 -1.10 -5.22
N PHE A 53 3.67 0.19 -5.30
CA PHE A 53 4.81 0.77 -4.62
C PHE A 53 4.46 1.02 -3.15
N ALA A 54 5.05 0.23 -2.27
CA ALA A 54 4.84 0.34 -0.84
C ALA A 54 6.18 0.20 -0.11
N GLY A 55 6.14 -0.31 1.11
CA GLY A 55 7.28 -0.42 1.99
C GLY A 55 7.14 0.63 3.06
N GLY A 56 8.22 1.37 3.28
CA GLY A 56 8.18 2.43 4.26
C GLY A 56 7.55 3.70 3.72
N GLU A 57 8.32 4.77 3.53
CA GLU A 57 7.78 5.93 2.84
C GLU A 57 8.36 6.09 1.43
N PRO A 58 7.68 5.60 0.37
CA PRO A 58 8.10 5.78 -1.03
C PRO A 58 8.43 7.24 -1.38
N PHE A 59 7.73 8.20 -0.78
CA PHE A 59 7.97 9.63 -1.01
C PHE A 59 9.27 10.17 -0.37
N LEU A 60 10.04 9.36 0.37
CA LEU A 60 11.44 9.67 0.72
C LEU A 60 12.36 9.67 -0.51
N TYR A 61 12.00 8.92 -1.56
CA TYR A 61 12.81 8.77 -2.78
C TYR A 61 12.01 9.20 -4.02
N PRO A 62 11.54 10.45 -4.09
CA PRO A 62 10.61 10.88 -5.13
C PRO A 62 11.17 10.74 -6.55
N LYS A 63 12.48 10.93 -6.75
CA LYS A 63 13.15 10.76 -8.05
C LYS A 63 13.27 9.30 -8.51
N PHE A 64 13.30 8.37 -7.56
CA PHE A 64 13.29 6.96 -7.90
C PHE A 64 11.86 6.53 -8.20
N LEU A 65 10.93 6.95 -7.33
CA LEU A 65 9.51 6.64 -7.44
C LEU A 65 8.91 7.16 -8.75
N ASP A 66 9.17 8.41 -9.13
CA ASP A 66 8.63 8.97 -10.37
C ASP A 66 9.13 8.22 -11.62
N GLU A 67 10.43 7.91 -11.67
CA GLU A 67 11.05 7.16 -12.75
C GLU A 67 10.47 5.75 -12.87
N MET A 68 10.20 5.06 -11.75
CA MET A 68 9.60 3.72 -11.76
C MET A 68 8.11 3.76 -12.15
N ILE A 69 7.34 4.74 -11.68
CA ILE A 69 5.92 4.91 -12.04
C ILE A 69 5.80 5.14 -13.54
N ASP A 70 6.55 6.10 -14.08
CA ASP A 70 6.50 6.45 -15.50
C ASP A 70 6.96 5.27 -16.36
N PHE A 71 8.02 4.56 -15.96
CA PHE A 71 8.46 3.36 -16.65
C PHE A 71 7.39 2.25 -16.67
N CYS A 72 6.75 1.96 -15.54
CA CYS A 72 5.74 0.91 -15.46
C CYS A 72 4.49 1.23 -16.30
N LYS A 73 4.03 2.49 -16.29
CA LYS A 73 2.82 2.89 -17.02
C LYS A 73 3.10 3.13 -18.50
N ASP A 74 4.10 3.96 -18.82
CA ASP A 74 4.35 4.41 -20.20
C ASP A 74 5.11 3.34 -21.01
N THR A 75 6.08 2.66 -20.41
CA THR A 75 6.91 1.67 -21.14
C THR A 75 6.36 0.25 -21.01
N LEU A 76 6.09 -0.22 -19.79
CA LEU A 76 5.63 -1.60 -19.57
C LEU A 76 4.13 -1.79 -19.79
N GLN A 77 3.37 -0.69 -19.91
CA GLN A 77 1.92 -0.70 -20.08
C GLN A 77 1.25 -1.61 -19.04
N MET A 78 1.66 -1.46 -17.78
CA MET A 78 0.99 -2.11 -16.66
C MET A 78 -0.44 -1.55 -16.52
N GLU A 79 -1.39 -2.44 -16.25
CA GLU A 79 -2.81 -2.11 -16.17
C GLU A 79 -3.06 -1.14 -15.01
N SER A 80 -2.41 -1.35 -13.86
CA SER A 80 -2.55 -0.50 -12.67
C SER A 80 -1.23 -0.26 -11.94
N ILE A 81 -1.01 0.98 -11.54
CA ILE A 81 0.05 1.44 -10.66
C ILE A 81 -0.60 2.00 -9.40
N SER A 82 -0.29 1.41 -8.25
CA SER A 82 -0.73 1.93 -6.95
C SER A 82 0.45 2.30 -6.07
N ILE A 83 0.21 3.22 -5.14
CA ILE A 83 1.20 3.63 -4.12
C ILE A 83 0.54 3.52 -2.74
N VAL A 84 1.26 2.99 -1.76
CA VAL A 84 0.91 3.06 -0.33
C VAL A 84 1.87 4.01 0.36
N THR A 85 1.34 5.00 1.06
CA THR A 85 2.12 6.05 1.73
C THR A 85 1.50 6.38 3.09
N ASN A 86 2.29 6.90 4.03
CA ASN A 86 1.79 7.54 5.24
C ASN A 86 1.29 8.99 4.97
N GLY A 87 1.54 9.53 3.79
CA GLY A 87 1.03 10.83 3.33
C GLY A 87 1.91 12.04 3.69
N SER A 88 2.79 11.92 4.69
CA SER A 88 3.52 13.08 5.26
C SER A 88 4.43 13.81 4.27
N LEU A 89 5.01 13.08 3.30
CA LEU A 89 5.94 13.63 2.31
C LEU A 89 5.30 13.87 0.93
N VAL A 90 3.99 13.62 0.79
CA VAL A 90 3.29 13.82 -0.47
C VAL A 90 3.19 15.33 -0.75
N LYS A 91 3.65 15.72 -1.93
CA LYS A 91 3.54 17.10 -2.43
C LYS A 91 2.62 17.13 -3.64
N GLU A 92 1.81 18.18 -3.74
CA GLU A 92 0.91 18.37 -4.87
C GLU A 92 1.65 18.35 -6.22
N SER A 93 2.82 19.00 -6.29
CA SER A 93 3.63 19.06 -7.51
C SER A 93 4.05 17.68 -8.04
N PHE A 94 4.20 16.69 -7.17
CA PHE A 94 4.47 15.31 -7.59
C PHE A 94 3.25 14.70 -8.28
N LEU A 95 2.07 14.84 -7.67
CA LEU A 95 0.81 14.33 -8.23
C LEU A 95 0.40 15.09 -9.50
N GLN A 96 0.70 16.39 -9.59
CA GLN A 96 0.49 17.17 -10.80
C GLN A 96 1.32 16.62 -11.98
N LYS A 97 2.60 16.27 -11.72
CA LYS A 97 3.53 15.83 -12.76
C LYS A 97 3.32 14.35 -13.15
N HIS A 98 3.12 13.48 -12.17
CA HIS A 98 3.09 12.01 -12.36
C HIS A 98 1.72 11.38 -12.15
N GLY A 99 0.72 12.14 -11.71
CA GLY A 99 -0.64 11.64 -11.43
C GLY A 99 -1.30 10.97 -12.64
N ARG A 100 -0.95 11.37 -13.88
CA ARG A 100 -1.39 10.67 -15.09
C ARG A 100 -0.93 9.20 -15.18
N ASN A 101 0.04 8.78 -14.40
CA ASN A 101 0.55 7.41 -14.39
C ASN A 101 0.23 6.65 -13.10
N ILE A 102 -0.50 7.28 -12.17
CA ILE A 102 -0.92 6.70 -10.90
C ILE A 102 -2.41 6.40 -10.98
N ASP A 103 -2.79 5.14 -10.78
CA ASP A 103 -4.20 4.74 -10.74
C ASP A 103 -4.77 4.88 -9.34
N ILE A 104 -4.01 4.45 -8.32
CA ILE A 104 -4.47 4.43 -6.92
C ILE A 104 -3.41 5.03 -5.99
N LEU A 105 -3.81 6.00 -5.16
CA LEU A 105 -3.01 6.46 -4.02
C LEU A 105 -3.69 6.03 -2.72
N SER A 106 -3.06 5.10 -2.01
CA SER A 106 -3.51 4.59 -0.72
C SER A 106 -2.78 5.31 0.40
N VAL A 107 -3.50 6.11 1.18
CA VAL A 107 -2.94 6.76 2.35
C VAL A 107 -3.29 5.95 3.58
N SER A 108 -2.26 5.62 4.37
CA SER A 108 -2.46 4.98 5.66
C SER A 108 -2.97 6.04 6.65
N CYS A 109 -4.08 5.76 7.34
CA CYS A 109 -4.70 6.61 8.37
C CYS A 109 -5.34 5.70 9.41
N ASP A 110 -4.80 5.68 10.62
CA ASP A 110 -5.26 4.77 11.67
C ASP A 110 -6.26 5.46 12.63
N SER A 111 -6.24 6.79 12.73
CA SER A 111 -7.17 7.57 13.56
C SER A 111 -7.42 8.94 12.93
N PHE A 112 -8.60 9.51 13.16
CA PHE A 112 -8.91 10.91 12.86
C PHE A 112 -8.70 11.85 14.07
N ASP A 113 -8.37 11.29 15.23
CA ASP A 113 -7.78 12.01 16.36
C ASP A 113 -6.24 11.96 16.27
N GLU A 114 -5.62 13.15 16.21
CA GLU A 114 -4.17 13.31 16.14
C GLU A 114 -3.47 12.81 17.41
N ALA A 115 -4.10 12.95 18.60
CA ALA A 115 -3.50 12.44 19.84
C ALA A 115 -3.38 10.92 19.79
N THR A 116 -4.41 10.24 19.30
CA THR A 116 -4.40 8.80 19.06
C THR A 116 -3.35 8.41 18.00
N ASN A 117 -3.21 9.16 16.89
CA ASN A 117 -2.14 8.92 15.91
C ASN A 117 -0.74 9.05 16.50
N ILE A 118 -0.50 10.04 17.36
CA ILE A 118 0.78 10.22 18.07
C ILE A 118 1.07 9.00 18.96
N GLN A 119 0.08 8.52 19.71
CA GLN A 119 0.23 7.31 20.56
C GLN A 119 0.49 6.05 19.73
N ILE A 120 -0.13 5.92 18.55
CA ILE A 120 0.13 4.86 17.57
C ILE A 120 1.53 4.98 16.94
N GLY A 121 2.17 6.15 17.07
CA GLY A 121 3.50 6.43 16.53
C GLY A 121 3.51 7.01 15.12
N ARG A 122 2.38 7.51 14.61
CA ARG A 122 2.27 8.10 13.26
C ARG A 122 2.77 9.55 13.20
N GLY A 123 3.96 9.82 13.74
CA GLY A 123 4.53 11.17 13.73
C GLY A 123 3.89 12.11 14.76
N SER A 124 3.89 13.41 14.46
CA SER A 124 3.71 14.49 15.46
C SER A 124 2.37 15.24 15.38
N GLY A 125 1.38 14.75 14.62
CA GLY A 125 0.00 15.26 14.69
C GLY A 125 -0.51 16.22 13.59
N ASP A 126 -0.03 16.13 12.33
CA ASP A 126 -0.60 16.88 11.17
C ASP A 126 -1.12 15.92 10.06
N GLN A 127 -1.34 14.66 10.40
CA GLN A 127 -1.63 13.62 9.41
C GLN A 127 -3.05 13.73 8.85
N VAL A 128 -4.03 14.07 9.68
CA VAL A 128 -5.43 14.19 9.28
C VAL A 128 -5.56 15.33 8.30
N ARG A 129 -4.98 16.50 8.60
CA ARG A 129 -4.98 17.64 7.67
C ARG A 129 -4.35 17.29 6.33
N GLN A 130 -3.22 16.58 6.35
CA GLN A 130 -2.53 16.14 5.14
C GLN A 130 -3.36 15.14 4.34
N LEU A 131 -4.10 14.24 4.99
CA LEU A 131 -5.01 13.29 4.35
C LEU A 131 -6.08 14.00 3.50
N TYR A 132 -6.73 15.04 4.05
CA TYR A 132 -7.74 15.83 3.32
C TYR A 132 -7.14 16.57 2.11
N LYS A 133 -5.91 17.09 2.21
CA LYS A 133 -5.20 17.67 1.06
C LYS A 133 -4.96 16.62 -0.02
N ILE A 134 -4.46 15.45 0.36
CA ILE A 134 -4.19 14.36 -0.58
C ILE A 134 -5.47 13.90 -1.26
N ALA A 135 -6.59 13.75 -0.53
CA ALA A 135 -7.88 13.41 -1.11
C ALA A 135 -8.33 14.45 -2.15
N THR A 136 -8.14 15.73 -1.86
CA THR A 136 -8.43 16.84 -2.78
C THR A 136 -7.56 16.76 -4.04
N TRP A 137 -6.25 16.52 -3.90
CA TRP A 137 -5.33 16.36 -5.03
C TRP A 137 -5.67 15.13 -5.87
N CYS A 138 -6.03 14.01 -5.24
CA CYS A 138 -6.44 12.80 -5.94
C CYS A 138 -7.67 13.07 -6.81
N ARG A 139 -8.69 13.76 -6.26
CA ARG A 139 -9.87 14.17 -7.02
C ARG A 139 -9.50 15.10 -8.19
N ARG A 140 -8.62 16.09 -7.95
CA ARG A 140 -8.15 17.05 -8.96
C ARG A 140 -7.43 16.39 -10.13
N TYR A 141 -6.62 15.36 -9.87
CA TYR A 141 -5.80 14.69 -10.88
C TYR A 141 -6.37 13.34 -11.35
N GLY A 142 -7.62 13.01 -10.99
CA GLY A 142 -8.27 11.76 -11.42
C GLY A 142 -7.63 10.48 -10.87
N ILE A 143 -7.00 10.55 -9.69
CA ILE A 143 -6.39 9.40 -9.01
C ILE A 143 -7.42 8.79 -8.06
N LYS A 144 -7.59 7.46 -8.09
CA LYS A 144 -8.47 6.75 -7.15
C LYS A 144 -7.88 6.83 -5.73
N PHE A 145 -8.57 7.51 -4.82
CA PHE A 145 -8.13 7.70 -3.44
C PHE A 145 -8.56 6.55 -2.52
N LYS A 146 -7.59 5.89 -1.87
CA LYS A 146 -7.81 4.77 -0.95
C LYS A 146 -7.30 5.10 0.45
N ILE A 147 -7.99 4.59 1.46
CA ILE A 147 -7.53 4.65 2.86
C ILE A 147 -7.21 3.24 3.34
N ASN A 148 -6.11 3.10 4.07
CA ASN A 148 -5.74 1.90 4.82
C ASN A 148 -5.72 2.25 6.31
N THR A 149 -6.41 1.47 7.14
CA THR A 149 -6.51 1.65 8.59
C THR A 149 -6.11 0.35 9.27
N VAL A 150 -5.16 0.39 10.20
CA VAL A 150 -4.89 -0.72 11.11
C VAL A 150 -5.66 -0.48 12.41
N VAL A 151 -6.61 -1.37 12.67
CA VAL A 151 -7.45 -1.36 13.87
C VAL A 151 -6.70 -2.05 15.00
N CYS A 152 -6.43 -1.28 16.05
CA CYS A 152 -5.65 -1.66 17.21
C CYS A 152 -6.34 -1.20 18.51
N ARG A 153 -5.69 -1.44 19.65
CA ARG A 153 -6.23 -1.16 20.98
C ARG A 153 -6.65 0.29 21.18
N LEU A 154 -5.99 1.22 20.49
CA LEU A 154 -6.17 2.65 20.68
C LEU A 154 -7.33 3.23 19.84
N ASN A 155 -7.73 2.57 18.74
CA ASN A 155 -8.72 3.12 17.81
C ASN A 155 -9.94 2.20 17.56
N TYR A 156 -9.98 0.97 18.09
CA TYR A 156 -11.09 0.03 17.79
C TYR A 156 -12.47 0.54 18.25
N GLN A 157 -12.52 1.50 19.16
CA GLN A 157 -13.76 2.14 19.63
C GLN A 157 -14.11 3.43 18.87
N GLU A 158 -13.22 3.94 18.02
CA GLU A 158 -13.43 5.17 17.27
C GLU A 158 -14.57 5.01 16.26
N ASP A 159 -15.37 6.06 16.12
CA ASP A 159 -16.35 6.21 15.03
C ASP A 159 -15.73 7.12 13.96
N MET A 160 -15.51 6.55 12.79
CA MET A 160 -14.88 7.20 11.65
C MET A 160 -15.87 7.51 10.51
N ASN A 161 -17.17 7.24 10.71
CA ASN A 161 -18.18 7.30 9.64
C ASN A 161 -18.21 8.68 8.96
N GLN A 162 -18.29 9.76 9.74
CA GLN A 162 -18.38 11.12 9.20
C GLN A 162 -17.17 11.51 8.35
N GLN A 163 -15.97 11.15 8.80
CA GLN A 163 -14.72 11.48 8.13
C GLN A 163 -14.58 10.68 6.84
N ILE A 164 -14.92 9.39 6.85
CA ILE A 164 -14.93 8.54 5.65
C ILE A 164 -15.97 9.02 4.65
N GLU A 165 -17.17 9.42 5.10
CA GLU A 165 -18.19 10.03 4.23
C GLU A 165 -17.73 11.33 3.60
N THR A 166 -16.93 12.13 4.31
CA THR A 166 -16.38 13.38 3.79
C THR A 166 -15.27 13.12 2.76
N LEU A 167 -14.37 12.19 3.07
CA LEU A 167 -13.21 11.87 2.24
C LEU A 167 -13.58 11.06 0.99
N GLN A 168 -14.67 10.29 1.05
CA GLN A 168 -15.19 9.45 -0.02
C GLN A 168 -14.11 8.61 -0.71
N PRO A 169 -13.29 7.83 0.04
CA PRO A 169 -12.34 6.95 -0.60
C PRO A 169 -13.10 5.91 -1.43
N PHE A 170 -12.59 5.57 -2.62
CA PHE A 170 -13.22 4.51 -3.43
C PHE A 170 -13.10 3.14 -2.73
N ARG A 171 -12.10 3.00 -1.84
CA ARG A 171 -11.90 1.82 -1.00
C ARG A 171 -11.28 2.23 0.33
N TRP A 172 -11.81 1.68 1.41
CA TRP A 172 -11.29 1.82 2.77
C TRP A 172 -10.97 0.42 3.30
N LYS A 173 -9.68 0.09 3.41
CA LYS A 173 -9.23 -1.21 3.93
C LYS A 173 -9.00 -1.10 5.43
N CYS A 174 -9.67 -1.94 6.20
CA CYS A 174 -9.55 -1.99 7.66
C CYS A 174 -8.90 -3.32 8.04
N TYR A 175 -7.67 -3.28 8.54
CA TYR A 175 -6.91 -4.47 8.92
C TYR A 175 -6.95 -4.63 10.43
N GLN A 176 -7.21 -5.83 10.93
CA GLN A 176 -6.91 -6.12 12.33
C GLN A 176 -5.39 -6.02 12.55
N VAL A 177 -4.92 -5.45 13.65
CA VAL A 177 -3.49 -5.43 13.96
C VAL A 177 -2.91 -6.86 14.02
N LEU A 178 -1.79 -7.07 13.32
CA LEU A 178 -1.12 -8.36 13.19
C LEU A 178 0.24 -8.34 13.91
N ILE A 179 0.49 -9.39 14.68
CA ILE A 179 1.82 -9.69 15.23
C ILE A 179 2.56 -10.58 14.24
N VAL A 180 3.75 -10.15 13.85
CA VAL A 180 4.64 -10.86 12.94
C VAL A 180 5.94 -11.21 13.68
N PRO A 181 6.30 -12.51 13.76
CA PRO A 181 7.54 -12.95 14.38
C PRO A 181 8.76 -12.21 13.82
N GLU A 182 9.70 -11.81 14.70
CA GLU A 182 10.94 -11.12 14.33
C GLU A 182 10.78 -9.72 13.69
N GLU A 183 9.56 -9.19 13.62
CA GLU A 183 9.27 -7.82 13.16
C GLU A 183 8.73 -6.95 14.31
N ASN A 184 7.68 -7.42 15.00
CA ASN A 184 6.96 -6.62 15.98
C ASN A 184 6.44 -7.42 17.20
N ASP A 185 6.97 -8.62 17.43
CA ASP A 185 6.44 -9.60 18.38
C ASP A 185 7.11 -9.60 19.76
N SER A 186 8.15 -8.77 19.98
CA SER A 186 8.84 -8.77 21.26
C SER A 186 9.49 -7.42 21.61
N ALA A 187 9.83 -7.25 22.88
CA ALA A 187 10.63 -6.11 23.33
C ALA A 187 12.07 -6.10 22.75
N LYS A 188 12.49 -7.19 22.09
CA LYS A 188 13.81 -7.31 21.45
C LYS A 188 13.79 -6.91 19.98
N THR A 189 12.61 -6.87 19.35
CA THR A 189 12.45 -6.43 17.98
C THR A 189 12.41 -4.90 17.90
N LEU A 190 12.59 -4.35 16.69
CA LEU A 190 12.58 -2.89 16.49
C LEU A 190 11.25 -2.25 16.93
N ARG A 191 10.18 -3.04 16.97
CA ARG A 191 8.83 -2.66 17.38
C ARG A 191 8.25 -3.73 18.30
N ASP A 192 7.28 -3.34 19.11
CA ASP A 192 6.50 -4.26 19.96
C ASP A 192 5.02 -3.88 19.85
N ALA A 193 4.26 -4.69 19.12
CA ALA A 193 2.85 -4.44 18.85
C ALA A 193 1.92 -5.18 19.84
N ARG A 194 2.47 -5.94 20.80
CA ARG A 194 1.67 -6.83 21.66
C ARG A 194 0.63 -6.07 22.49
N GLU A 195 1.00 -4.89 22.99
CA GLU A 195 0.10 -4.02 23.77
C GLU A 195 -1.01 -3.39 22.91
N LEU A 196 -0.81 -3.33 21.59
CA LEU A 196 -1.76 -2.76 20.64
C LEU A 196 -2.75 -3.80 20.10
N THR A 197 -2.61 -5.08 20.44
CA THR A 197 -3.48 -6.16 19.95
C THR A 197 -4.95 -5.99 20.37
N ILE A 198 -5.86 -6.53 19.57
CA ILE A 198 -7.29 -6.57 19.85
C ILE A 198 -7.85 -7.98 19.59
N THR A 199 -8.91 -8.34 20.31
CA THR A 199 -9.62 -9.60 20.09
C THR A 199 -10.41 -9.58 18.77
N ALA A 200 -10.82 -10.76 18.29
CA ALA A 200 -11.70 -10.87 17.13
C ALA A 200 -13.03 -10.12 17.36
N ASP A 201 -13.60 -10.22 18.57
CA ASP A 201 -14.84 -9.52 18.92
C ASP A 201 -14.67 -8.00 18.93
N GLN A 202 -13.52 -7.49 19.40
CA GLN A 202 -13.21 -6.06 19.33
C GLN A 202 -13.12 -5.58 17.88
N PHE A 203 -12.46 -6.34 17.01
CA PHE A 203 -12.40 -6.02 15.58
C PHE A 203 -13.78 -6.09 14.91
N GLU A 204 -14.59 -7.09 15.25
CA GLU A 204 -15.96 -7.21 14.76
C GLU A 204 -16.84 -6.04 15.23
N SER A 205 -16.66 -5.56 16.46
CA SER A 205 -17.37 -4.38 16.97
C SER A 205 -17.04 -3.12 16.15
N PHE A 206 -15.77 -2.94 15.74
CA PHE A 206 -15.36 -1.87 14.84
C PHE A 206 -16.01 -2.03 13.47
N ARG A 207 -16.05 -3.25 12.92
CA ARG A 207 -16.70 -3.53 11.64
C ARG A 207 -18.20 -3.20 11.67
N GLN A 208 -18.91 -3.59 12.74
CA GLN A 208 -20.33 -3.33 12.88
C GLN A 208 -20.66 -1.84 12.99
N ARG A 209 -19.84 -1.08 13.73
CA ARG A 209 -19.98 0.39 13.83
C ARG A 209 -19.91 1.10 12.47
N HIS A 210 -19.19 0.52 11.52
CA HIS A 210 -18.94 1.11 10.20
C HIS A 210 -19.62 0.33 9.07
N ILE A 211 -20.59 -0.55 9.36
CA ILE A 211 -21.22 -1.44 8.38
C ILE A 211 -21.91 -0.69 7.22
N GLY A 212 -22.31 0.57 7.46
CA GLY A 212 -22.90 1.44 6.43
C GLY A 212 -21.91 1.96 5.39
N GLN A 213 -20.61 1.88 5.65
CA GLN A 213 -19.57 2.39 4.75
C GLN A 213 -19.34 1.44 3.57
N LYS A 214 -19.90 1.78 2.40
CA LYS A 214 -19.82 0.96 1.18
C LYS A 214 -18.40 0.70 0.69
N SER A 215 -17.47 1.61 0.97
CA SER A 215 -16.07 1.48 0.58
C SER A 215 -15.27 0.56 1.51
N MET A 216 -15.82 0.21 2.68
CA MET A 216 -15.13 -0.57 3.71
C MET A 216 -14.89 -2.01 3.24
N VAL A 217 -13.66 -2.48 3.40
CA VAL A 217 -13.27 -3.88 3.26
C VAL A 217 -12.44 -4.25 4.47
N ALA A 218 -13.04 -4.99 5.40
CA ALA A 218 -12.40 -5.45 6.62
C ALA A 218 -11.64 -6.77 6.40
N GLU A 219 -10.40 -6.85 6.87
CA GLU A 219 -9.54 -8.04 6.81
C GLU A 219 -9.07 -8.41 8.23
N SER A 220 -9.48 -9.57 8.73
CA SER A 220 -8.96 -10.12 9.99
C SER A 220 -7.58 -10.75 9.79
N ASN A 221 -6.88 -11.03 10.89
CA ASN A 221 -5.55 -11.64 10.84
C ASN A 221 -5.52 -12.99 10.11
N GLN A 222 -6.63 -13.74 10.12
CA GLN A 222 -6.75 -15.03 9.42
C GLN A 222 -6.63 -14.88 7.89
N VAL A 223 -7.04 -13.72 7.35
CA VAL A 223 -7.08 -13.47 5.89
C VAL A 223 -5.79 -12.80 5.39
N MET A 224 -5.14 -11.99 6.23
CA MET A 224 -3.97 -11.20 5.82
C MET A 224 -2.70 -12.02 5.58
N ALA A 225 -2.44 -13.05 6.41
CA ALA A 225 -1.14 -13.72 6.46
C ALA A 225 -0.78 -14.54 5.20
N GLN A 226 -1.71 -14.74 4.27
CA GLN A 226 -1.58 -15.79 3.23
C GLN A 226 -1.59 -15.25 1.79
N SER A 227 -1.60 -13.93 1.59
CA SER A 227 -2.20 -13.41 0.35
C SER A 227 -1.52 -12.20 -0.29
N TYR A 228 -0.26 -11.89 0.04
CA TYR A 228 0.52 -10.88 -0.67
C TYR A 228 1.84 -11.42 -1.18
N LEU A 229 2.10 -11.26 -2.48
CA LEU A 229 3.41 -11.52 -3.05
C LEU A 229 4.26 -10.26 -2.87
N ILE A 230 5.19 -10.31 -1.92
CA ILE A 230 6.02 -9.17 -1.54
C ILE A 230 7.40 -9.34 -2.14
N LEU A 231 7.87 -8.30 -2.81
CA LEU A 231 9.23 -8.18 -3.29
C LEU A 231 10.00 -7.17 -2.42
N ASP A 232 11.12 -7.61 -1.85
CA ASP A 232 11.97 -6.77 -1.00
C ASP A 232 12.90 -5.85 -1.82
N GLU A 233 13.67 -5.02 -1.13
CA GLU A 233 14.56 -4.03 -1.73
C GLU A 233 15.71 -4.61 -2.58
N PHE A 234 15.96 -5.92 -2.48
CA PHE A 234 16.93 -6.67 -3.30
C PHE A 234 16.27 -7.46 -4.43
N MET A 235 14.98 -7.20 -4.68
CA MET A 235 14.18 -7.88 -5.68
C MET A 235 14.06 -9.39 -5.39
N ARG A 236 13.91 -9.76 -4.11
CA ARG A 236 13.64 -11.14 -3.65
C ARG A 236 12.20 -11.26 -3.19
N PHE A 237 11.59 -12.41 -3.41
CA PHE A 237 10.28 -12.69 -2.84
C PHE A 237 10.40 -13.05 -1.36
N LEU A 238 9.46 -12.55 -0.56
CA LEU A 238 9.31 -12.95 0.84
C LEU A 238 8.33 -14.12 0.94
N ASP A 239 8.67 -15.09 1.78
CA ASP A 239 7.77 -16.19 2.15
C ASP A 239 6.65 -15.68 3.08
N LYS A 240 5.59 -16.48 3.24
CA LYS A 240 4.36 -16.16 4.00
C LYS A 240 4.62 -15.60 5.42
N ASP A 241 5.68 -16.06 6.08
CA ASP A 241 6.03 -15.69 7.45
C ASP A 241 7.00 -14.50 7.51
N GLY A 242 7.37 -13.91 6.37
CA GLY A 242 8.37 -12.83 6.26
C GLY A 242 9.82 -13.25 6.56
N ALA A 243 10.02 -14.43 7.15
CA ALA A 243 11.32 -14.97 7.55
C ALA A 243 12.11 -15.59 6.39
N GLY A 244 11.43 -16.25 5.46
CA GLY A 244 12.03 -16.84 4.26
C GLY A 244 12.20 -15.81 3.14
N LYS A 245 13.35 -15.83 2.45
CA LYS A 245 13.62 -14.99 1.28
C LYS A 245 14.11 -15.84 0.12
N SER A 246 13.55 -15.63 -1.07
CA SER A 246 14.09 -16.23 -2.30
C SER A 246 15.47 -15.65 -2.65
N GLU A 247 16.15 -16.26 -3.61
CA GLU A 247 17.19 -15.55 -4.36
C GLU A 247 16.57 -14.41 -5.20
N SER A 248 17.38 -13.41 -5.58
CA SER A 248 16.89 -12.25 -6.34
C SER A 248 16.42 -12.66 -7.73
N ILE A 249 15.28 -12.12 -8.19
CA ILE A 249 14.77 -12.35 -9.55
C ILE A 249 15.74 -11.85 -10.63
N LEU A 250 16.64 -10.92 -10.28
CA LEU A 250 17.70 -10.42 -11.16
C LEU A 250 18.78 -11.48 -11.38
N ARG A 251 18.93 -12.42 -10.45
CA ARG A 251 19.91 -13.51 -10.51
C ARG A 251 19.30 -14.79 -11.08
N VAL A 252 18.19 -15.26 -10.51
CA VAL A 252 17.64 -16.59 -10.82
C VAL A 252 16.40 -16.57 -11.72
N GLY A 253 15.87 -15.37 -12.01
CA GLY A 253 14.61 -15.21 -12.75
C GLY A 253 13.39 -15.30 -11.84
N VAL A 254 12.24 -14.85 -12.35
CA VAL A 254 11.00 -14.76 -11.55
C VAL A 254 10.47 -16.14 -11.16
N GLN A 255 10.42 -17.06 -12.11
CA GLN A 255 9.84 -18.39 -11.88
C GLN A 255 10.64 -19.16 -10.83
N THR A 256 11.96 -19.26 -10.99
CA THR A 256 12.85 -19.94 -10.01
C THR A 256 12.76 -19.32 -8.62
N ALA A 257 12.68 -17.99 -8.53
CA ALA A 257 12.54 -17.31 -7.25
C ALA A 257 11.18 -17.60 -6.58
N LEU A 258 10.10 -17.64 -7.36
CA LEU A 258 8.77 -17.99 -6.86
C LEU A 258 8.68 -19.44 -6.40
N GLU A 259 9.24 -20.38 -7.15
CA GLU A 259 9.25 -21.81 -6.81
C GLU A 259 10.02 -22.10 -5.50
N SER A 260 10.88 -21.18 -5.07
CA SER A 260 11.63 -21.26 -3.81
C SER A 260 10.88 -20.77 -2.57
N ILE A 261 9.65 -20.23 -2.72
CA ILE A 261 8.82 -19.75 -1.61
C ILE A 261 7.41 -20.35 -1.68
N TYR A 262 6.69 -20.37 -0.55
CA TYR A 262 5.30 -20.83 -0.53
C TYR A 262 4.34 -19.65 -0.81
N TRP A 263 3.49 -19.80 -1.84
CA TRP A 263 2.47 -18.80 -2.20
C TRP A 263 1.07 -19.43 -2.25
N ASP A 264 0.10 -18.81 -1.56
CA ASP A 264 -1.30 -19.26 -1.52
C ASP A 264 -2.21 -18.37 -2.39
N GLU A 265 -2.38 -18.78 -3.64
CA GLU A 265 -3.24 -18.12 -4.63
C GLU A 265 -4.71 -18.10 -4.21
N LYS A 266 -5.21 -19.14 -3.54
CA LYS A 266 -6.63 -19.27 -3.20
C LYS A 266 -7.04 -18.14 -2.24
N THR A 267 -6.24 -17.89 -1.23
CA THR A 267 -6.52 -16.85 -0.24
C THR A 267 -6.39 -15.44 -0.83
N PHE A 268 -5.57 -15.24 -1.89
CA PHE A 268 -5.54 -13.98 -2.65
C PHE A 268 -6.87 -13.67 -3.36
N HIS A 269 -7.54 -14.68 -3.91
CA HIS A 269 -8.84 -14.48 -4.56
C HIS A 269 -9.96 -14.23 -3.53
N GLU A 270 -10.01 -15.02 -2.46
CA GLU A 270 -11.09 -14.96 -1.46
C GLU A 270 -11.17 -13.60 -0.74
N ARG A 271 -10.05 -12.87 -0.60
CA ARG A 271 -10.01 -11.53 0.01
C ARG A 271 -10.39 -10.37 -0.92
N GLY A 272 -10.78 -10.65 -2.17
CA GLY A 272 -11.06 -9.62 -3.17
C GLY A 272 -9.79 -8.85 -3.59
N GLY A 273 -8.68 -9.58 -3.77
CA GLY A 273 -7.43 -9.09 -4.36
C GLY A 273 -7.60 -8.69 -5.83
N ILE A 274 -8.64 -9.21 -6.48
CA ILE A 274 -9.13 -8.75 -7.79
C ILE A 274 -10.29 -7.78 -7.61
N TYR A 275 -10.13 -6.58 -8.17
CA TYR A 275 -11.12 -5.50 -8.14
C TYR A 275 -10.84 -4.56 -9.31
N ASP A 276 -11.76 -3.63 -9.61
CA ASP A 276 -11.49 -2.60 -10.63
C ASP A 276 -10.37 -1.66 -10.15
N TRP A 277 -9.16 -2.01 -10.55
CA TRP A 277 -7.91 -1.31 -10.28
C TRP A 277 -7.53 -0.34 -11.40
N THR A 278 -8.27 -0.34 -12.51
CA THR A 278 -8.05 0.56 -13.64
C THR A 278 -8.84 1.84 -13.45
N ARG A 279 -8.29 2.98 -13.84
CA ARG A 279 -9.09 4.21 -13.98
C ARG A 279 -9.60 4.32 -15.41
N GLU A 280 -10.77 4.94 -15.60
CA GLU A 280 -11.21 5.32 -16.93
C GLU A 280 -10.24 6.37 -17.50
N LYS A 281 -9.78 6.16 -18.73
CA LYS A 281 -8.97 7.17 -19.42
C LYS A 281 -9.91 8.28 -19.87
N SER A 282 -9.89 9.42 -19.18
CA SER A 282 -10.46 10.64 -19.75
C SER A 282 -9.67 10.97 -21.03
N ASN A 283 -10.34 10.98 -22.18
CA ASN A 283 -9.77 11.56 -23.39
C ASN A 283 -9.50 13.03 -23.12
N CYS A 284 -8.25 13.40 -22.83
CA CYS A 284 -7.81 14.79 -22.85
C CYS A 284 -7.76 15.27 -24.30
N SER A 285 -8.92 15.58 -24.85
CA SER A 285 -9.05 16.30 -26.12
C SER A 285 -10.30 17.19 -26.16
N ASP A 286 -10.70 17.75 -25.02
CA ASP A 286 -11.66 18.85 -24.98
C ASP A 286 -11.08 19.97 -24.12
N VAL A 287 -10.37 20.88 -24.78
CA VAL A 287 -10.08 22.22 -24.25
C VAL A 287 -11.44 22.93 -24.19
N PRO A 288 -11.92 23.35 -23.00
CA PRO A 288 -13.10 24.21 -22.95
C PRO A 288 -12.76 25.53 -23.65
N PRO A 289 -13.64 26.08 -24.51
CA PRO A 289 -13.38 27.37 -25.15
C PRO A 289 -13.16 28.44 -24.07
N GLU A 290 -12.18 29.29 -24.32
CA GLU A 290 -11.92 30.52 -23.55
C GLU A 290 -13.23 31.23 -23.25
N LEU A 291 -13.53 31.42 -21.97
CA LEU A 291 -14.50 32.41 -21.55
C LEU A 291 -13.73 33.70 -21.35
N ASP A 292 -13.74 34.51 -22.40
CA ASP A 292 -13.35 35.91 -22.42
C ASP A 292 -14.48 36.73 -21.78
N TRP A 293 -14.36 37.08 -20.49
CA TRP A 293 -15.00 38.23 -19.82
C TRP A 293 -14.17 38.64 -18.59
#